data_AF-G3I297-F1
#
_entry.id   AF-G3I297-F1
#
_cell.length_a   1.000
_cell.length_b   1.000
_cell.length_c   1.000
_cell.angle_alpha   90.00
_cell.angle_beta   90.00
_cell.angle_gamma   90.00
#
_symmetry.space_group_name_H-M   'P 1'
#
loop_
_entity.id
_entity.type
_entity.pdbx_description
1 polymer ?
#
loop_
_entity_poly.entity_id
_entity_poly.type
_entity_poly.pdbx_seq_one_letter_code
_entity_poly.pdbx_strand_id
1 'polypeptide(L)'
;MLESLGFNLTETPAPDIHRGFQSLLHTLDLPSSKLELKVRHSLFLDRQLKPQQHFLDSAKELYGALAFSANFTDAGATGQQINDLVRKQTYGQVVGCLPEFGHDTFMVLLNYIFFKAKWKHPFDRYQTRKQESFFLDRRTVLRIPMMQQKEMHRFLYDQEASCTVLQIEYSGTALLLLVLPDPGKMQQVEASLKPETLRRWGQLFLPR
;
A
#
# COMPACT_ATOMS: atom_id res chain seq x y z
N MET A 1 -10.73 -14.59 -11.99
CA MET A 1 -10.11 -13.95 -10.79
C MET A 1 -8.68 -13.46 -11.05
N LEU A 2 -7.79 -14.24 -11.69
CA LEU A 2 -6.46 -13.71 -12.06
C LEU A 2 -6.52 -12.72 -13.23
N GLU A 3 -7.42 -12.93 -14.19
CA GLU A 3 -7.63 -12.00 -15.31
C GLU A 3 -8.15 -10.62 -14.86
N SER A 4 -8.97 -10.56 -13.80
CA SER A 4 -9.39 -9.28 -13.20
C SER A 4 -8.26 -8.53 -12.50
N LEU A 5 -7.12 -9.19 -12.24
CA LEU A 5 -5.88 -8.56 -11.76
C LEU A 5 -4.96 -8.15 -12.92
N GLY A 6 -5.41 -8.29 -14.18
CA GLY A 6 -4.68 -7.89 -15.38
C GLY A 6 -3.78 -8.98 -15.98
N PHE A 7 -3.85 -10.24 -15.52
CA PHE A 7 -3.06 -11.32 -16.08
C PHE A 7 -3.73 -11.95 -17.31
N ASN A 8 -2.98 -12.13 -18.40
CA ASN A 8 -3.40 -12.98 -19.50
C ASN A 8 -2.93 -14.42 -19.24
N LEU A 9 -3.87 -15.34 -18.97
CA LEU A 9 -3.55 -16.72 -18.62
C LEU A 9 -3.06 -17.56 -19.82
N THR A 10 -3.23 -17.09 -21.05
CA THR A 10 -2.62 -17.74 -22.23
C THR A 10 -1.13 -17.42 -22.36
N GLU A 11 -0.71 -16.27 -21.83
CA GLU A 11 0.69 -15.80 -21.89
C GLU A 11 1.46 -16.15 -20.62
N THR A 12 0.83 -16.00 -19.45
CA THR A 12 1.45 -16.29 -18.15
C THR A 12 0.62 -17.32 -17.39
N PRO A 13 1.09 -18.58 -17.29
CA PRO A 13 0.39 -19.62 -16.54
C PRO A 13 0.21 -19.26 -15.06
N ALA A 14 -0.93 -19.66 -14.47
CA ALA A 14 -1.23 -19.38 -13.07
C ALA A 14 -0.12 -19.78 -12.08
N PRO A 15 0.54 -20.95 -12.20
CA PRO A 15 1.63 -21.32 -11.28
C PRO A 15 2.81 -20.35 -11.28
N ASP A 16 3.09 -19.71 -12.42
CA ASP A 16 4.19 -18.76 -12.55
C ASP A 16 3.81 -17.41 -11.93
N ILE A 17 2.53 -17.01 -12.05
CA ILE A 17 1.97 -15.85 -11.35
C ILE A 17 2.14 -16.01 -9.82
N HIS A 18 1.75 -17.17 -9.28
CA HIS A 18 1.86 -17.46 -7.85
C HIS A 18 3.32 -17.46 -7.37
N ARG A 19 4.24 -18.07 -8.13
CA ARG A 19 5.68 -18.04 -7.83
C ARG A 19 6.27 -16.63 -7.88
N GLY A 20 5.77 -15.78 -8.79
CA GLY A 20 6.12 -14.37 -8.84
C GLY A 20 5.73 -13.62 -7.57
N PHE A 21 4.50 -13.81 -7.08
CA PHE A 21 4.04 -13.22 -5.82
C PHE A 21 4.80 -13.74 -4.61
N GLN A 22 5.08 -15.04 -4.55
CA GLN A 22 5.90 -15.62 -3.49
C GLN A 22 7.28 -14.96 -3.44
N SER A 23 7.94 -14.84 -4.60
CA SER A 23 9.26 -14.21 -4.70
C SER A 23 9.20 -12.74 -4.26
N LEU A 24 8.18 -12.00 -4.71
CA LEU A 24 7.97 -10.61 -4.32
C LEU A 24 7.82 -10.49 -2.80
N LEU A 25 6.90 -11.24 -2.19
CA LEU A 25 6.65 -11.18 -0.75
C LEU A 25 7.90 -11.53 0.06
N HIS A 26 8.69 -12.52 -0.39
CA HIS A 26 9.97 -12.82 0.24
C HIS A 26 10.96 -11.65 0.14
N THR A 27 11.07 -10.99 -1.02
CA THR A 27 11.92 -9.81 -1.18
C THR A 27 11.46 -8.64 -0.28
N LEU A 28 10.15 -8.44 -0.14
CA LEU A 28 9.62 -7.36 0.70
C LEU A 28 9.84 -7.62 2.20
N ASP A 29 9.94 -8.88 2.63
CA ASP A 29 10.15 -9.25 4.04
C ASP A 29 11.64 -9.27 4.45
N LEU A 30 12.56 -9.02 3.51
CA LEU A 30 13.99 -8.97 3.81
C LEU A 30 14.30 -7.85 4.83
N PRO A 31 15.06 -8.15 5.90
CA PRO A 31 15.40 -7.15 6.91
C PRO A 31 16.18 -5.98 6.30
N SER A 32 15.77 -4.75 6.60
CA SER A 32 16.48 -3.54 6.22
C SER A 32 16.44 -2.51 7.34
N SER A 33 17.60 -1.96 7.69
CA SER A 33 17.73 -0.92 8.72
C SER A 33 17.26 0.46 8.25
N LYS A 34 17.05 0.64 6.95
CA LYS A 34 16.73 1.93 6.32
C LYS A 34 15.26 2.04 5.89
N LEU A 35 14.63 0.90 5.66
CA LEU A 35 13.25 0.76 5.19
C LEU A 35 12.64 -0.48 5.84
N GLU A 36 11.55 -0.29 6.56
CA GLU A 36 10.72 -1.36 7.10
C GLU A 36 9.45 -1.39 6.26
N LEU A 37 9.25 -2.49 5.54
CA LEU A 37 8.00 -2.79 4.83
C LEU A 37 7.53 -4.16 5.31
N LYS A 38 6.29 -4.23 5.81
CA LYS A 38 5.68 -5.47 6.24
C LYS A 38 4.40 -5.67 5.48
N VAL A 39 4.35 -6.74 4.70
CA VAL A 39 3.14 -7.22 4.03
C VAL A 39 2.77 -8.55 4.66
N ARG A 40 1.52 -8.67 5.09
CA ARG A 40 1.07 -9.83 5.84
C ARG A 40 -0.39 -10.13 5.53
N HIS A 41 -0.68 -11.41 5.58
CA HIS A 41 -1.99 -11.96 5.24
C HIS A 41 -2.46 -12.84 6.39
N SER A 42 -3.74 -12.75 6.72
CA SER A 42 -4.36 -13.62 7.73
C SER A 42 -5.74 -14.05 7.28
N LEU A 43 -6.01 -15.33 7.42
CA LEU A 43 -7.30 -15.95 7.15
C LEU A 43 -7.94 -16.28 8.50
N PHE A 44 -9.14 -15.77 8.72
CA PHE A 44 -9.98 -16.18 9.84
C PHE A 44 -11.11 -17.03 9.28
N LEU A 45 -11.11 -18.31 9.65
CA LEU A 45 -12.03 -19.30 9.14
C LEU A 45 -12.99 -19.67 10.27
N ASP A 46 -14.28 -19.68 10.00
CA ASP A 46 -15.24 -20.14 11.00
C ASP A 46 -14.89 -21.57 11.41
N ARG A 47 -14.97 -21.86 12.71
CA ARG A 47 -14.68 -23.18 13.29
C ARG A 47 -15.50 -24.32 12.71
N GLN A 48 -16.65 -24.03 12.08
CA GLN A 48 -17.48 -25.03 11.40
C GLN A 48 -16.93 -25.41 10.01
N LEU A 49 -16.06 -24.57 9.43
CA LEU A 49 -15.40 -24.88 8.17
C LEU A 49 -14.30 -25.94 8.36
N LYS A 50 -14.24 -26.84 7.37
CA LYS A 50 -13.14 -27.81 7.23
C LYS A 50 -12.38 -27.47 5.93
N PRO A 51 -11.46 -26.49 5.94
CA PRO A 51 -10.69 -26.15 4.76
C PRO A 51 -9.85 -27.35 4.32
N GLN A 52 -9.62 -27.47 3.00
CA GLN A 52 -8.69 -28.46 2.49
C GLN A 52 -7.28 -28.13 2.97
N GLN A 53 -6.55 -29.14 3.45
CA GLN A 53 -5.18 -28.93 3.96
C GLN A 53 -4.26 -28.33 2.90
N HIS A 54 -4.36 -28.81 1.66
CA HIS A 54 -3.62 -28.26 0.51
C HIS A 54 -3.83 -26.75 0.32
N PHE A 55 -5.03 -26.23 0.58
CA PHE A 55 -5.31 -24.80 0.50
C PHE A 55 -4.57 -24.02 1.60
N LEU A 56 -4.59 -24.52 2.84
CA LEU A 56 -3.89 -23.90 3.96
C LEU A 56 -2.37 -23.90 3.74
N ASP A 57 -1.84 -25.03 3.25
CA ASP A 57 -0.41 -25.18 2.95
C ASP A 57 -0.02 -24.21 1.84
N SER A 58 -0.77 -24.16 0.73
CA SER A 58 -0.52 -23.22 -0.37
C SER A 58 -0.60 -21.77 0.07
N ALA A 59 -1.59 -21.40 0.89
CA ALA A 59 -1.73 -20.04 1.41
C ALA A 59 -0.55 -19.63 2.29
N LYS A 60 -0.05 -20.55 3.10
CA LYS A 60 1.13 -20.32 3.94
C LYS A 60 2.41 -20.25 3.12
N GLU A 61 2.64 -21.19 2.22
CA GLU A 61 3.90 -21.31 1.46
C GLU A 61 4.05 -20.21 0.40
N LEU A 62 2.99 -19.90 -0.35
CA LEU A 62 3.04 -18.95 -1.45
C LEU A 62 2.85 -17.51 -0.99
N TYR A 63 2.08 -17.29 0.09
CA TYR A 63 1.67 -15.95 0.51
C TYR A 63 2.05 -15.60 1.95
N GLY A 64 2.68 -16.50 2.69
CA GLY A 64 2.97 -16.28 4.11
C GLY A 64 1.71 -16.07 4.95
N ALA A 65 0.54 -16.54 4.48
CA ALA A 65 -0.72 -16.31 5.15
C ALA A 65 -0.84 -17.20 6.39
N LEU A 66 -1.27 -16.60 7.50
CA LEU A 66 -1.60 -17.33 8.73
C LEU A 66 -3.09 -17.61 8.78
N ALA A 67 -3.47 -18.86 9.04
CA ALA A 67 -4.86 -19.24 9.22
C ALA A 67 -5.20 -19.39 10.70
N PHE A 68 -6.32 -18.81 11.12
CA PHE A 68 -6.86 -18.85 12.46
C PHE A 68 -8.29 -19.38 12.44
N SER A 69 -8.64 -20.16 13.45
CA SER A 69 -10.04 -20.53 13.71
C SER A 69 -10.75 -19.36 14.40
N ALA A 70 -11.94 -19.03 13.94
CA ALA A 70 -12.78 -17.94 14.43
C ALA A 70 -14.18 -18.44 14.78
N ASN A 71 -14.88 -17.70 15.65
CA ASN A 71 -16.26 -18.01 16.01
C ASN A 71 -17.17 -16.86 15.61
N PHE A 72 -17.64 -16.84 14.36
CA PHE A 72 -18.48 -15.74 13.89
C PHE A 72 -19.90 -15.77 14.46
N THR A 73 -20.30 -16.84 15.19
CA THR A 73 -21.53 -16.79 15.99
C THR A 73 -21.42 -15.81 17.16
N ASP A 74 -20.20 -15.55 17.65
CA ASP A 74 -19.86 -14.47 18.58
C ASP A 74 -19.03 -13.42 17.83
N ALA A 75 -19.71 -12.68 16.95
CA ALA A 75 -19.10 -11.68 16.09
C ALA A 75 -18.38 -10.57 16.89
N GLY A 76 -18.91 -10.22 18.08
CA GLY A 76 -18.31 -9.20 18.95
C GLY A 76 -16.96 -9.63 19.49
N ALA A 77 -16.87 -10.82 20.11
CA ALA A 77 -15.61 -11.32 20.63
C ALA A 77 -14.60 -11.61 19.51
N THR A 78 -15.05 -12.21 18.41
CA THR A 78 -14.18 -12.46 17.24
C THR A 78 -13.65 -11.16 16.64
N GLY A 79 -14.49 -10.12 16.53
CA GLY A 79 -14.07 -8.80 16.07
C GLY A 79 -13.00 -8.17 16.95
N GLN A 80 -13.13 -8.28 18.27
CA GLN A 80 -12.10 -7.82 19.20
C GLN A 80 -10.77 -8.57 19.00
N GLN A 81 -10.81 -9.89 18.86
CA GLN A 81 -9.60 -10.71 18.63
C GLN A 81 -8.88 -10.32 17.33
N ILE A 82 -9.61 -10.14 16.23
CA ILE A 82 -9.03 -9.73 14.95
C ILE A 82 -8.44 -8.31 15.08
N ASN A 83 -9.14 -7.40 15.73
CA ASN A 83 -8.69 -6.03 15.93
C ASN A 83 -7.41 -5.95 16.77
N ASP A 84 -7.31 -6.74 17.84
CA ASP A 84 -6.10 -6.83 18.67
C ASP A 84 -4.90 -7.39 17.88
N LEU A 85 -5.14 -8.37 17.00
CA LEU A 85 -4.10 -8.86 16.09
C LEU A 85 -3.63 -7.77 15.12
N VAL A 86 -4.56 -7.07 14.45
CA VAL A 86 -4.25 -5.95 13.54
C VAL A 86 -3.44 -4.89 14.27
N ARG A 87 -3.90 -4.49 15.46
CA ARG A 87 -3.26 -3.48 16.29
C ARG A 87 -1.83 -3.89 16.64
N LYS A 88 -1.61 -5.13 17.09
CA LYS A 88 -0.28 -5.66 17.42
C LYS A 88 0.66 -5.63 16.22
N GLN A 89 0.16 -6.04 15.06
CA GLN A 89 0.98 -6.17 13.84
C GLN A 89 1.31 -4.83 13.18
N THR A 90 0.48 -3.80 13.41
CA THR A 90 0.66 -2.45 12.87
C THR A 90 1.28 -1.49 13.90
N TYR A 91 1.85 -2.01 14.99
CA TYR A 91 2.41 -1.22 16.09
C TYR A 91 1.43 -0.19 16.68
N GLY A 92 0.15 -0.52 16.67
CA GLY A 92 -0.93 0.32 17.17
C GLY A 92 -1.42 1.40 16.21
N GLN A 93 -0.92 1.46 14.97
CA GLN A 93 -1.34 2.50 14.01
C GLN A 93 -2.72 2.25 13.40
N VAL A 94 -3.14 0.99 13.29
CA VAL A 94 -4.46 0.62 12.76
C VAL A 94 -5.30 0.06 13.90
N VAL A 95 -6.42 0.73 14.20
CA VAL A 95 -7.36 0.35 15.26
C VAL A 95 -8.78 0.60 14.77
N GLY A 96 -9.67 -0.38 14.97
CA GLY A 96 -11.11 -0.20 14.75
C GLY A 96 -11.53 -0.14 13.28
N CYS A 97 -10.77 -0.78 12.38
CA CYS A 97 -11.05 -0.75 10.94
C CYS A 97 -11.88 -1.95 10.44
N LEU A 98 -12.36 -2.80 11.34
CA LEU A 98 -13.12 -3.99 10.97
C LEU A 98 -14.62 -3.65 10.89
N PRO A 99 -15.32 -4.10 9.83
CA PRO A 99 -16.77 -4.03 9.80
C PRO A 99 -17.36 -4.97 10.85
N GLU A 100 -18.65 -4.80 11.14
CA GLU A 100 -19.41 -5.81 11.87
C GLU A 100 -19.51 -7.10 11.03
N PHE A 101 -19.29 -8.25 11.66
CA PHE A 101 -19.42 -9.54 10.99
C PHE A 101 -20.84 -10.07 11.14
N GLY A 102 -21.44 -10.45 10.01
CA GLY A 102 -22.72 -11.15 9.99
C GLY A 102 -22.59 -12.57 10.53
N HIS A 103 -23.69 -13.13 11.05
CA HIS A 103 -23.75 -14.52 11.51
C HIS A 103 -23.53 -15.56 10.40
N ASP A 104 -23.63 -15.14 9.13
CA ASP A 104 -23.35 -15.90 7.91
C ASP A 104 -21.89 -15.75 7.44
N THR A 105 -21.03 -15.09 8.22
CA THR A 105 -19.60 -14.96 7.90
C THR A 105 -18.89 -16.28 8.13
N PHE A 106 -18.39 -16.89 7.04
CA PHE A 106 -17.60 -18.13 7.12
C PHE A 106 -16.08 -17.89 7.02
N MET A 107 -15.66 -16.81 6.36
CA MET A 107 -14.24 -16.50 6.17
C MET A 107 -14.02 -15.00 6.09
N VAL A 108 -12.96 -14.53 6.74
CA VAL A 108 -12.43 -13.17 6.61
C VAL A 108 -10.98 -13.25 6.15
N LEU A 109 -10.68 -12.59 5.03
CA LEU A 109 -9.31 -12.35 4.57
C LEU A 109 -8.88 -10.96 5.02
N LEU A 110 -7.81 -10.90 5.81
CA LEU A 110 -7.18 -9.68 6.26
C LEU A 110 -5.82 -9.52 5.57
N ASN A 111 -5.62 -8.37 4.92
CA ASN A 111 -4.32 -7.94 4.43
C ASN A 111 -3.92 -6.64 5.14
N TYR A 112 -2.69 -6.58 5.63
CA TYR A 112 -2.14 -5.34 6.17
C TYR A 112 -0.75 -5.07 5.60
N ILE A 113 -0.51 -3.78 5.37
CA ILE A 113 0.74 -3.25 4.83
C ILE A 113 1.20 -2.13 5.77
N PHE A 114 2.41 -2.27 6.31
CA PHE A 114 3.06 -1.24 7.11
C PHE A 114 4.33 -0.79 6.40
N PHE A 115 4.46 0.51 6.15
CA PHE A 115 5.63 1.11 5.53
C PHE A 115 6.21 2.20 6.41
N LYS A 116 7.51 2.10 6.70
CA LYS A 116 8.27 3.09 7.43
C LYS A 116 9.68 3.17 6.86
N ALA A 117 10.02 4.32 6.31
CA ALA A 117 11.36 4.58 5.80
C ALA A 117 11.80 5.99 6.17
N LYS A 118 13.11 6.19 6.30
CA LYS A 118 13.69 7.53 6.49
C LYS A 118 13.90 8.17 5.13
N TRP A 119 13.61 9.46 4.98
CA TRP A 119 14.03 10.21 3.80
C TRP A 119 15.54 10.07 3.58
N LYS A 120 15.99 10.06 2.32
CA LYS A 120 17.43 10.14 2.02
C LYS A 120 17.98 11.52 2.41
N HIS A 121 17.20 12.56 2.12
CA HIS A 121 17.42 13.94 2.52
C HIS A 121 16.26 14.38 3.41
N PRO A 122 16.42 14.38 4.75
CA PRO A 122 15.34 14.68 5.67
C PRO A 122 15.02 16.18 5.74
N PHE A 123 13.72 16.49 5.86
CA PHE A 123 13.25 17.83 6.15
C PHE A 123 13.70 18.28 7.55
N ASP A 124 14.14 19.53 7.67
CA ASP A 124 14.37 20.16 8.96
C ASP A 124 13.03 20.49 9.62
N ARG A 125 12.76 19.86 10.79
CA ARG A 125 11.52 20.05 11.53
C ARG A 125 11.26 21.52 11.92
N TYR A 126 12.31 22.33 12.07
CA TYR A 126 12.19 23.74 12.43
C TYR A 126 11.81 24.63 11.24
N GLN A 127 11.98 24.13 10.01
CA GLN A 127 11.52 24.80 8.79
C GLN A 127 10.06 24.47 8.44
N THR A 128 9.43 23.56 9.17
CA THR A 128 8.00 23.29 9.03
C THR A 128 7.19 24.50 9.46
N ARG A 129 6.48 25.11 8.52
CA ARG A 129 5.57 26.22 8.78
C ARG A 129 4.25 25.68 9.31
N LYS A 130 3.80 26.17 10.48
CA LYS A 130 2.69 25.55 11.22
C LYS A 130 1.29 25.82 10.64
N GLN A 131 1.11 26.85 9.83
CA GLN A 131 -0.22 27.38 9.43
C GLN A 131 -0.24 27.83 7.96
N GLU A 132 0.26 27.00 7.05
CA GLU A 132 0.21 27.29 5.61
C GLU A 132 -1.14 26.93 5.00
N SER A 133 -1.52 27.64 3.94
CA SER A 133 -2.79 27.42 3.23
C SER A 133 -2.71 26.19 2.33
N PHE A 134 -3.64 25.26 2.49
CA PHE A 134 -3.90 24.16 1.57
C PHE A 134 -5.30 24.30 0.98
N PHE A 135 -5.39 24.40 -0.34
CA PHE A 135 -6.65 24.62 -1.05
C PHE A 135 -7.27 23.27 -1.40
N LEU A 136 -8.39 22.94 -0.75
CA LEU A 136 -9.18 21.75 -1.13
C LEU A 136 -9.90 21.98 -2.45
N ASP A 137 -10.35 23.21 -2.66
CA ASP A 137 -11.01 23.69 -3.87
C ASP A 137 -10.81 25.23 -3.97
N ARG A 138 -11.50 25.88 -4.91
CA ARG A 138 -11.38 27.33 -5.14
C ARG A 138 -11.86 28.21 -3.96
N ARG A 139 -12.66 27.66 -3.05
CA ARG A 139 -13.34 28.37 -1.96
C ARG A 139 -12.91 27.87 -0.58
N THR A 140 -12.52 26.62 -0.47
CA THR A 140 -12.19 25.96 0.80
C THR A 140 -10.69 25.90 1.03
N VAL A 141 -10.23 26.54 2.12
CA VAL A 141 -8.81 26.58 2.51
C VAL A 141 -8.65 25.99 3.90
N LEU A 142 -7.74 25.01 4.02
CA LEU A 142 -7.28 24.48 5.30
C LEU A 142 -5.97 25.11 5.71
N ARG A 143 -5.74 25.22 7.03
CA ARG A 143 -4.45 25.59 7.60
C ARG A 143 -3.76 24.33 8.09
N ILE A 144 -2.61 24.01 7.50
CA ILE A 144 -1.86 22.79 7.81
C ILE A 144 -0.39 23.08 8.12
N PRO A 145 0.27 22.21 8.89
CA PRO A 145 1.72 22.18 8.95
C PRO A 145 2.30 21.78 7.59
N MET A 146 3.12 22.64 6.98
CA MET A 146 3.75 22.40 5.68
C MET A 146 5.27 22.29 5.85
N MET A 147 5.81 21.13 5.50
CA MET A 147 7.25 20.89 5.49
C MET A 147 7.90 21.67 4.34
N GLN A 148 9.11 22.18 4.55
CA GLN A 148 9.87 22.92 3.56
C GLN A 148 11.33 22.46 3.58
N GLN A 149 11.93 22.38 2.40
CA GLN A 149 13.36 22.18 2.24
C GLN A 149 13.83 22.75 0.90
N LYS A 150 15.13 23.02 0.80
CA LYS A 150 15.81 23.36 -0.45
C LYS A 150 16.87 22.29 -0.71
N GLU A 151 16.56 21.36 -1.59
CA GLU A 151 17.40 20.20 -1.90
C GLU A 151 17.30 19.85 -3.39
N MET A 152 18.32 19.17 -3.92
CA MET A 152 18.33 18.73 -5.32
C MET A 152 17.47 17.47 -5.49
N HIS A 153 16.22 17.67 -5.87
CA HIS A 153 15.31 16.58 -6.24
C HIS A 153 15.15 16.45 -7.76
N ARG A 154 14.85 15.23 -8.22
CA ARG A 154 14.45 15.00 -9.60
C ARG A 154 12.98 15.39 -9.74
N PHE A 155 12.67 16.22 -10.73
CA PHE A 155 11.29 16.55 -11.07
C PHE A 155 11.15 16.72 -12.57
N LEU A 156 9.93 16.56 -13.07
CA LEU A 156 9.58 16.77 -14.47
C LEU A 156 8.21 17.42 -14.56
N TYR A 157 7.94 18.02 -15.70
CA TYR A 157 6.59 18.41 -16.09
C TYR A 157 6.13 17.48 -17.22
N ASP A 158 5.02 16.79 -17.01
CA ASP A 158 4.38 15.96 -18.02
C ASP A 158 3.31 16.78 -18.72
N GLN A 159 3.58 17.17 -19.97
CA GLN A 159 2.66 17.95 -20.78
C GLN A 159 1.38 17.18 -21.12
N GLU A 160 1.48 15.86 -21.33
CA GLU A 160 0.34 15.03 -21.73
C GLU A 160 -0.63 14.83 -20.56
N ALA A 161 -0.10 14.59 -19.36
CA ALA A 161 -0.89 14.50 -18.14
C ALA A 161 -1.27 15.89 -17.57
N SER A 162 -0.58 16.95 -17.99
CA SER A 162 -0.71 18.32 -17.44
C SER A 162 -0.44 18.35 -15.93
N CYS A 163 0.74 17.86 -15.54
CA CYS A 163 1.15 17.82 -14.13
C CYS A 163 2.66 17.94 -13.93
N THR A 164 3.06 18.44 -12.76
CA THR A 164 4.43 18.35 -12.27
C THR A 164 4.60 17.08 -11.43
N VAL A 165 5.65 16.30 -11.69
CA VAL A 165 5.98 15.09 -10.91
C VAL A 165 7.32 15.30 -10.23
N LEU A 166 7.35 15.13 -8.91
CA LEU A 166 8.52 15.24 -8.06
C LEU A 166 8.87 13.87 -7.48
N GLN A 167 10.12 13.44 -7.64
CA GLN A 167 10.64 12.21 -7.04
C GLN A 167 11.44 12.53 -5.78
N ILE A 168 11.02 11.95 -4.65
CA ILE A 168 11.73 12.01 -3.37
C ILE A 168 12.24 10.61 -3.02
N GLU A 169 13.52 10.51 -2.66
CA GLU A 169 14.15 9.23 -2.32
C GLU A 169 14.09 8.98 -0.80
N TYR A 170 13.83 7.72 -0.42
CA TYR A 170 14.11 7.25 0.94
C TYR A 170 15.57 6.78 1.05
N SER A 171 16.06 6.62 2.28
CA SER A 171 17.40 6.13 2.60
C SER A 171 17.62 4.66 2.15
N GLY A 172 16.57 3.96 1.68
CA GLY A 172 16.61 2.61 1.12
C GLY A 172 16.40 2.59 -0.40
N THR A 173 15.71 1.58 -0.90
CA THR A 173 15.43 1.37 -2.34
C THR A 173 14.09 1.95 -2.81
N ALA A 174 13.25 2.43 -1.89
CA ALA A 174 11.97 3.03 -2.24
C ALA A 174 12.11 4.52 -2.60
N LEU A 175 11.19 4.96 -3.45
CA LEU A 175 10.98 6.35 -3.82
C LEU A 175 9.50 6.72 -3.63
N LEU A 176 9.24 8.01 -3.45
CA LEU A 176 7.93 8.62 -3.46
C LEU A 176 7.81 9.50 -4.70
N LEU A 177 6.73 9.35 -5.45
CA LEU A 177 6.33 10.29 -6.51
C LEU A 177 5.22 11.18 -5.98
N LEU A 178 5.46 12.48 -5.95
CA LEU A 178 4.44 13.49 -5.68
C LEU A 178 4.00 14.08 -7.02
N VAL A 179 2.72 13.89 -7.36
CA VAL A 179 2.12 14.38 -8.59
C VAL A 179 1.25 15.59 -8.25
N LEU A 180 1.58 16.74 -8.84
CA LEU A 180 0.84 17.98 -8.70
C LEU A 180 0.18 18.32 -10.05
N PRO A 181 -1.13 18.07 -10.20
CA PRO A 181 -1.87 18.45 -11.40
C PRO A 181 -1.92 19.97 -11.58
N ASP A 182 -1.96 20.41 -12.83
CA ASP A 182 -2.31 21.79 -13.15
C ASP A 182 -3.75 22.11 -12.70
N PRO A 183 -4.10 23.40 -12.50
CA PRO A 183 -5.44 23.79 -12.05
C PRO A 183 -6.56 23.19 -12.91
N GLY A 184 -7.41 22.38 -12.30
CA GLY A 184 -8.54 21.72 -12.97
C GLY A 184 -8.18 20.45 -13.77
N LYS A 185 -6.94 19.95 -13.66
CA LYS A 185 -6.47 18.78 -14.43
C LYS A 185 -6.41 17.47 -13.64
N MET A 186 -6.91 17.43 -12.41
CA MET A 186 -6.90 16.22 -11.56
C MET A 186 -7.45 14.98 -12.29
N GLN A 187 -8.65 15.07 -12.87
CA GLN A 187 -9.26 13.94 -13.59
C GLN A 187 -8.45 13.49 -14.82
N GLN A 188 -7.80 14.41 -15.52
CA GLN A 188 -6.92 14.08 -16.65
C GLN A 188 -5.69 13.32 -16.17
N VAL A 189 -5.08 13.77 -15.07
CA VAL A 189 -3.96 13.06 -14.44
C VAL A 189 -4.40 11.66 -14.01
N GLU A 190 -5.50 11.52 -13.27
CA GLU A 190 -6.03 10.23 -12.82
C GLU A 190 -6.28 9.26 -13.97
N ALA A 191 -6.89 9.73 -15.06
CA ALA A 191 -7.15 8.92 -16.26
C ALA A 191 -5.86 8.52 -17.01
N SER A 192 -4.79 9.30 -16.86
CA SER A 192 -3.48 9.04 -17.47
C SER A 192 -2.61 8.09 -16.64
N LEU A 193 -2.93 7.84 -15.36
CA LEU A 193 -2.13 7.00 -14.47
C LEU A 193 -2.22 5.51 -14.86
N LYS A 194 -1.30 5.09 -15.72
CA LYS A 194 -1.13 3.72 -16.20
C LYS A 194 0.32 3.25 -15.99
N PRO A 195 0.61 1.94 -16.02
CA PRO A 195 1.97 1.43 -15.89
C PRO A 195 2.97 2.07 -16.86
N GLU A 196 2.54 2.37 -18.08
CA GLU A 196 3.35 3.01 -19.13
C GLU A 196 3.74 4.44 -18.74
N THR A 197 2.80 5.20 -18.17
CA THR A 197 3.04 6.57 -17.68
C THR A 197 4.09 6.58 -16.57
N LEU A 198 3.97 5.67 -15.60
CA LEU A 198 4.94 5.54 -14.51
C LEU A 198 6.33 5.12 -15.03
N ARG A 199 6.39 4.18 -15.98
CA ARG A 199 7.64 3.77 -16.63
C ARG A 199 8.29 4.92 -17.38
N ARG A 200 7.50 5.69 -18.13
CA ARG A 200 7.97 6.89 -18.84
C ARG A 200 8.56 7.91 -17.87
N TRP A 201 7.87 8.23 -16.79
CA TRP A 201 8.41 9.14 -15.76
C TRP A 201 9.73 8.61 -15.19
N GLY A 202 9.81 7.31 -14.86
CA GLY A 202 11.02 6.67 -14.39
C GLY A 202 12.21 6.82 -15.36
N GLN A 203 11.98 6.66 -16.67
CA GLN A 203 13.01 6.86 -17.70
C GLN A 203 13.44 8.31 -17.83
N LEU A 204 12.48 9.25 -17.78
CA LEU A 204 12.77 10.69 -17.85
C LEU A 204 13.53 11.20 -16.63
N PHE A 205 13.41 10.52 -15.49
CA PHE A 205 14.21 10.83 -14.31
C PHE A 205 15.65 10.33 -14.41
N LEU A 206 16.03 9.43 -15.32
CA LEU A 206 17.42 8.99 -15.42
C LEU A 206 18.35 10.13 -15.89
N PRO A 207 19.59 10.22 -15.38
CA PRO A 207 20.55 11.17 -15.92
C PRO A 207 20.79 10.86 -17.40
N ARG A 208 20.85 11.91 -18.23
CA ARG A 208 21.32 11.79 -19.62
C ARG A 208 22.83 11.58 -19.67
#